data_AF-A0A1G7BM58-F1
#
_entry.id   AF-A0A1G7BM58-F1
#
_cell.length_a   1.000
_cell.length_b   1.000
_cell.length_c   1.000
_cell.angle_alpha   90.00
_cell.angle_beta   90.00
_cell.angle_gamma   90.00
#
_symmetry.space_group_name_H-M   'P 1'
#
loop_
_entity.id
_entity.type
_entity.pdbx_description
1 polymer ?
#
loop_
_entity_poly.entity_id
_entity_poly.type
_entity_poly.pdbx_seq_one_letter_code
_entity_poly.pdbx_strand_id
1 'polypeptide(L)' 'MEMWLWPTILVSLLTIAIGLASIRKMDRTVAKAENGEDQISEEVGDHPFTLNPILIIIAVAMVFLGFVIFYYAVAY' A
#
# COMPACT_ATOMS: atom_id res chain seq x y z
N MET A 1 8.54 7.56 -22.82
CA MET A 1 8.12 8.05 -21.48
C MET A 1 6.65 8.46 -21.47
N GLU A 2 6.12 9.10 -22.52
CA GLU A 2 4.73 9.62 -22.53
C GLU A 2 3.64 8.57 -22.27
N MET A 3 3.77 7.38 -22.85
CA MET A 3 2.80 6.29 -22.64
C MET A 3 2.69 5.82 -21.18
N TRP A 4 3.81 5.83 -20.44
CA TRP A 4 3.88 5.37 -19.06
C TRP A 4 3.71 6.48 -18.04
N LEU A 5 3.66 7.75 -18.47
CA LEU A 5 3.53 8.91 -17.58
C LEU A 5 2.24 8.82 -16.74
N TRP A 6 1.10 8.65 -17.41
CA TRP A 6 -0.21 8.56 -16.74
C TRP A 6 -0.33 7.35 -15.81
N PRO A 7 0.02 6.11 -16.22
CA PRO A 7 0.06 4.97 -15.32
C PRO A 7 0.97 5.19 -14.10
N THR A 8 2.15 5.78 -14.29
CA THR A 8 3.11 6.02 -13.20
C THR A 8 2.56 7.04 -12.21
N ILE A 9 1.93 8.11 -12.70
CA ILE A 9 1.25 9.11 -11.86
C ILE A 9 0.15 8.44 -11.02
N LEU A 10 -0.67 7.57 -11.63
CA LEU A 10 -1.73 6.86 -10.93
C LEU A 10 -1.20 5.96 -9.81
N VAL A 11 -0.15 5.17 -10.09
CA VAL A 11 0.49 4.31 -9.08
C VAL A 11 1.13 5.13 -7.96
N SER A 12 1.72 6.28 -8.29
CA SER A 12 2.32 7.19 -7.33
C SER A 12 1.26 7.78 -6.39
N LEU A 13 0.12 8.23 -6.94
CA LEU A 13 -1.01 8.74 -6.16
C LEU A 13 -1.62 7.67 -5.24
N LEU A 14 -1.80 6.44 -5.75
CA LEU A 14 -2.26 5.31 -4.93
C LEU A 14 -1.30 5.01 -3.77
N THR A 15 0.01 5.00 -4.04
CA THR A 15 1.03 4.77 -3.02
C THR A 15 0.97 5.84 -1.92
N ILE A 16 0.83 7.11 -2.30
CA ILE A 16 0.67 8.22 -1.34
C ILE A 16 -0.62 8.06 -0.53
N ALA A 17 -1.74 7.71 -1.17
CA ALA A 17 -3.02 7.52 -0.49
C ALA A 17 -2.95 6.39 0.54
N ILE A 18 -2.34 5.25 0.19
CA ILE A 18 -2.12 4.12 1.10
C ILE A 18 -1.22 4.51 2.26
N GLY A 19 -0.12 5.23 1.98
CA GLY A 19 0.78 5.74 3.02
C GLY A 19 0.06 6.67 4.00
N LEU A 20 -0.73 7.63 3.52
CA LEU A 20 -1.52 8.54 4.36
C LEU A 20 -2.58 7.80 5.19
N ALA A 21 -3.26 6.82 4.60
CA ALA A 21 -4.23 6.00 5.32
C ALA A 21 -3.56 5.18 6.43
N SER A 22 -2.36 4.63 6.17
CA SER A 22 -1.56 3.92 7.15
C SER A 22 -1.16 4.81 8.32
N ILE A 23 -0.62 6.01 8.04
CA ILE A 23 -0.18 6.94 9.09
C ILE A 23 -1.36 7.32 10.00
N ARG A 24 -2.52 7.65 9.41
CA ARG A 24 -3.75 7.93 10.16
C ARG A 24 -4.21 6.75 11.02
N LYS A 25 -4.05 5.52 10.53
CA LYS A 25 -4.40 4.32 11.31
C LYS A 25 -3.43 4.14 12.47
N MET A 26 -2.13 4.37 12.25
CA MET A 26 -1.09 4.30 13.27
C MET A 26 -1.28 5.34 14.39
N ASP A 27 -1.60 6.59 14.06
CA ASP A 27 -1.91 7.63 15.06
C ASP A 27 -3.08 7.22 15.97
N ARG A 28 -4.13 6.63 15.39
CA ARG A 28 -5.26 6.12 16.17
C ARG A 28 -4.85 4.97 17.10
N THR A 29 -4.01 4.04 16.63
CA THR A 29 -3.54 2.92 17.45
C THR A 29 -2.65 3.40 18.60
N VAL A 30 -1.76 4.36 18.34
CA VAL A 30 -0.89 4.97 19.37
C VAL A 30 -1.72 5.73 20.41
N ALA A 31 -2.69 6.55 19.97
CA ALA A 31 -3.60 7.24 20.87
C ALA A 31 -4.47 6.29 21.72
N LYS A 32 -4.76 5.09 21.20
CA LYS A 32 -5.52 4.07 21.93
C LYS A 32 -4.65 3.34 22.97
N ALA A 33 -3.40 3.04 22.61
CA ALA A 33 -2.41 2.46 23.53
C ALA A 33 -2.07 3.42 24.69
N GLU A 34 -1.97 4.73 24.42
CA GLU A 34 -1.71 5.75 25.46
C GLU A 34 -2.87 5.88 26.48
N ASN A 35 -4.10 5.55 26.06
CA ASN A 35 -5.28 5.50 26.94
C ASN A 35 -5.38 4.20 27.78
N GLY A 36 -4.35 3.35 27.79
CA GLY A 36 -4.32 2.12 28.58
C GLY A 36 -5.09 0.95 27.96
N GLU A 37 -5.65 1.12 26.77
CA GLU A 37 -6.19 0.04 25.94
C GLU A 37 -5.04 -0.57 25.12
N ASP A 38 -4.12 -1.28 25.78
CA ASP A 38 -3.01 -2.03 25.15
C ASP A 38 -3.52 -3.29 24.43
N GLN A 39 -4.50 -3.10 23.56
CA GLN A 39 -4.96 -4.12 22.65
C GLN A 39 -4.35 -3.79 21.29
N ILE A 40 -3.30 -4.52 20.92
CA ILE A 40 -2.99 -4.76 19.52
C ILE A 40 -4.33 -5.16 18.90
N SER A 41 -4.90 -4.28 18.05
CA SER A 41 -6.24 -4.47 17.49
C SER A 41 -6.34 -5.90 16.97
N GLU A 42 -7.28 -6.70 17.48
CA GLU A 42 -7.44 -8.15 17.17
C GLU A 42 -7.29 -8.43 15.67
N GLU A 43 -7.82 -7.52 14.84
CA GLU A 43 -7.72 -7.53 13.37
C GLU A 43 -6.28 -7.57 12.81
N VAL A 44 -5.31 -6.89 13.44
CA VAL A 44 -3.90 -6.90 13.02
C VAL A 44 -3.21 -8.20 13.43
N GLY A 45 -3.64 -8.81 14.55
CA GLY A 45 -3.18 -10.14 14.97
C GLY A 45 -3.70 -11.25 14.05
N ASP A 46 -4.96 -11.15 13.62
CA ASP A 46 -5.59 -12.13 12.73
C ASP A 46 -5.05 -12.05 11.30
N HIS A 47 -4.74 -10.84 10.82
CA HIS A 47 -4.36 -10.60 9.42
C HIS A 47 -3.13 -9.68 9.27
N PRO A 48 -1.95 -10.11 9.76
CA PRO A 48 -0.73 -9.30 9.74
C PRO A 48 -0.22 -9.01 8.32
N PHE A 49 -0.55 -9.86 7.34
CA PHE A 49 -0.14 -9.69 5.95
C PHE A 49 -1.03 -8.71 5.17
N THR A 50 -2.34 -8.73 5.39
CA THR A 50 -3.30 -7.91 4.63
C THR A 50 -3.40 -6.48 5.15
N LEU A 51 -3.06 -6.25 6.43
CA LEU A 51 -3.07 -4.93 7.06
C LEU A 51 -1.72 -4.22 7.04
N ASN A 52 -0.66 -4.85 6.52
CA ASN A 52 0.65 -4.22 6.40
C ASN A 52 0.71 -3.33 5.14
N PRO A 53 0.77 -2.00 5.30
CA PRO A 53 0.77 -1.08 4.17
C PRO A 53 1.98 -1.24 3.27
N ILE A 54 3.12 -1.68 3.80
CA ILE A 54 4.34 -1.95 3.02
C ILE A 54 4.07 -3.09 2.03
N LEU A 55 3.43 -4.17 2.49
CA LEU A 55 3.09 -5.30 1.62
C LEU A 55 2.08 -4.92 0.54
N ILE A 56 1.11 -4.06 0.88
CA ILE A 56 0.14 -3.53 -0.10
C ILE A 56 0.87 -2.71 -1.18
N ILE A 57 1.80 -1.83 -0.80
CA ILE A 57 2.57 -1.02 -1.74
C ILE A 57 3.42 -1.90 -2.64
N ILE A 58 4.10 -2.92 -2.08
CA ILE A 58 4.90 -3.88 -2.86
C ILE A 58 4.02 -4.64 -3.87
N ALA A 59 2.83 -5.08 -3.46
CA ALA A 59 1.89 -5.75 -4.34
C ALA A 59 1.45 -4.85 -5.51
N VAL A 60 1.06 -3.60 -5.23
CA VAL A 60 0.69 -2.62 -6.25
C VAL A 60 1.84 -2.36 -7.22
N ALA A 61 3.07 -2.21 -6.69
CA ALA A 61 4.26 -2.02 -7.51
C ALA A 61 4.55 -3.23 -8.40
N MET A 62 4.46 -4.46 -7.87
CA MET A 62 4.65 -5.69 -8.65
C MET A 62 3.62 -5.83 -9.76
N VAL A 63 2.35 -5.53 -9.49
CA VAL A 63 1.29 -5.55 -10.50
C VAL A 63 1.61 -4.57 -11.63
N PHE A 64 2.00 -3.33 -11.28
CA PHE A 64 2.40 -2.34 -12.28
C PHE A 64 3.58 -2.81 -13.14
N LEU A 65 4.62 -3.34 -12.50
CA LEU A 65 5.81 -3.86 -13.18
C LEU A 65 5.46 -5.04 -14.10
N GLY A 66 4.55 -5.93 -13.65
CA GLY A 66 4.02 -7.02 -14.46
C GLY A 66 3.31 -6.52 -15.71
N PHE A 67 2.48 -5.48 -15.60
CA PHE A 67 1.85 -4.84 -16.78
C PHE A 67 2.88 -4.25 -17.74
N VAL A 68 3.92 -3.58 -17.23
CA VAL A 68 5.01 -3.04 -18.05
C VAL A 68 5.71 -4.15 -18.81
N ILE A 69 6.16 -5.20 -18.11
CA ILE A 69 6.87 -6.33 -18.72
C ILE A 69 5.99 -7.00 -19.77
N PHE A 70 4.74 -7.30 -19.42
CA PHE A 70 3.81 -7.98 -20.33
C PHE A 70 3.53 -7.15 -21.59
N TYR A 71 3.32 -5.84 -21.44
CA TYR A 71 3.13 -4.94 -22.57
C TYR A 71 4.31 -5.02 -23.55
N TYR A 72 5.55 -4.92 -23.04
CA TYR A 72 6.73 -4.98 -23.89
C TYR A 72 6.98 -6.38 -24.46
N ALA A 73 6.65 -7.45 -23.73
CA ALA A 73 6.83 -8.83 -24.19
C ALA A 73 5.83 -9.24 -25.28
N VAL A 74 4.68 -8.57 -25.38
CA VAL A 74 3.66 -8.83 -26.41
C VAL A 74 3.79 -7.85 -27.58
N ALA A 75 4.18 -6.61 -27.31
CA ALA A 75 4.29 -5.58 -28.33
C ALA A 75 5.59 -5.65 -29.16
N TYR A 76 6.63 -6.34 -28.67
CA TYR A 76 7.91 -6.57 -29.33
C TYR A 76 8.28 -8.05 -29.30
#